data_AF-A0A2U3AGA1-F1
#
_entry.id   AF-A0A2U3AGA1-F1
#
_cell.length_a   1.000
_cell.length_b   1.000
_cell.length_c   1.000
_cell.angle_alpha   90.00
_cell.angle_beta   90.00
_cell.angle_gamma   90.00
#
_symmetry.space_group_name_H-M   'P 1'
#
loop_
_entity.id
_entity.type
_entity.pdbx_description
1 polymer ?
#
loop_
_entity_poly.entity_id
_entity_poly.type
_entity_poly.pdbx_seq_one_letter_code
_entity_poly.pdbx_strand_id
1 'polypeptide(L)'
;MLSVLMQAIREQKEQEFIFLTLTAPNVQGDDLKKEIDRFNQAFKKLFDRRNVKKVVNGYVRKLEVTYNQERFITNIMHKRAQDYYDKRNLKEGNHNPNYDTYHPHFHVILAVNKSYFNQGSQYIKQSKWLEMWRECMDDMSITQVDIRKVRSSEKSENGAVLEVAKYSVKSNELYASQSVFEIFYRALKGRQLLTFNGLFKEYVKKYKQGELDQYKKPDENEDTCLIQV
;
A
#
# COMPACT_ATOMS: atom_id res chain seq x y z
N MET A 1 -6.23 3.34 15.33
CA MET A 1 -7.29 2.53 14.69
C MET A 1 -6.76 1.27 14.01
N LEU A 2 -5.95 1.33 12.93
CA LEU A 2 -5.61 0.12 12.16
C LEU A 2 -4.85 -0.95 12.96
N SER A 3 -3.93 -0.54 13.84
CA SER A 3 -3.26 -1.43 14.80
C SER A 3 -4.26 -2.19 15.68
N VAL A 4 -5.25 -1.48 16.23
CA VAL A 4 -6.36 -2.05 17.02
C VAL A 4 -7.13 -3.11 16.22
N LEU A 5 -7.45 -2.81 14.95
CA LEU A 5 -8.15 -3.78 14.09
C LEU A 5 -7.31 -5.04 13.87
N MET A 6 -6.02 -4.87 13.56
CA MET A 6 -5.12 -6.00 13.29
C MET A 6 -4.95 -6.89 14.52
N GLN A 7 -4.76 -6.28 15.70
CA GLN A 7 -4.64 -7.03 16.94
C GLN A 7 -5.94 -7.82 17.24
N ALA A 8 -7.09 -7.15 17.17
CA ALA A 8 -8.38 -7.80 17.41
C ALA A 8 -8.68 -8.93 16.39
N ILE A 9 -8.36 -8.72 15.11
CA ILE A 9 -8.53 -9.75 14.07
C ILE A 9 -7.60 -10.94 14.31
N ARG A 10 -6.33 -10.70 14.69
CA ARG A 10 -5.39 -11.78 14.99
C ARG A 10 -5.86 -12.64 16.16
N GLU A 11 -6.28 -12.00 17.25
CA GLU A 11 -6.69 -12.72 18.46
C GLU A 11 -8.03 -13.42 18.32
N GLN A 12 -9.05 -12.74 17.76
CA GLN A 12 -10.42 -13.27 17.71
C GLN A 12 -10.69 -14.18 16.51
N LYS A 13 -9.94 -14.04 15.40
CA LYS A 13 -10.14 -14.79 14.15
C LYS A 13 -8.95 -15.64 13.75
N GLU A 14 -7.93 -15.69 14.61
CA GLU A 14 -6.72 -16.48 14.38
C GLU A 14 -6.08 -16.23 13.02
N GLN A 15 -6.06 -14.96 12.61
CA GLN A 15 -5.51 -14.53 11.33
C GLN A 15 -4.07 -14.06 11.46
N GLU A 16 -3.36 -14.13 10.34
CA GLU A 16 -2.07 -13.50 10.13
C GLU A 16 -2.16 -12.50 8.98
N PHE A 17 -1.15 -11.64 8.87
CA PHE A 17 -1.18 -10.54 7.90
C PHE A 17 -0.06 -10.62 6.87
N ILE A 18 -0.40 -10.24 5.65
CA ILE A 18 0.53 -10.03 4.55
C ILE A 18 0.48 -8.56 4.18
N PHE A 19 1.64 -7.92 4.04
CA PHE A 19 1.76 -6.64 3.37
C PHE A 19 2.06 -6.89 1.90
N LEU A 20 1.26 -6.28 1.02
CA LEU A 20 1.38 -6.36 -0.42
C LEU A 20 1.45 -4.95 -1.00
N THR A 21 2.47 -4.68 -1.80
CA THR A 21 2.53 -3.48 -2.64
C THR A 21 2.35 -3.87 -4.10
N LEU A 22 1.32 -3.32 -4.73
CA LEU A 22 1.07 -3.43 -6.17
C LEU A 22 1.43 -2.10 -6.82
N THR A 23 2.22 -2.13 -7.89
CA THR A 23 2.69 -0.94 -8.62
C THR A 23 2.21 -0.97 -10.07
N ALA A 24 2.09 0.20 -10.68
CA ALA A 24 1.94 0.37 -12.13
C ALA A 24 3.17 1.08 -12.69
N PRO A 25 3.39 1.11 -14.01
CA PRO A 25 4.39 2.00 -14.60
C PRO A 25 4.13 3.47 -14.28
N ASN A 26 5.18 4.27 -14.37
CA ASN A 26 5.04 5.73 -14.33
C ASN A 26 4.20 6.22 -15.51
N VAL A 27 3.36 7.23 -15.26
CA VAL A 27 2.50 7.85 -16.29
C VAL A 27 2.64 9.36 -16.27
N GLN A 28 2.37 9.97 -17.42
CA GLN A 28 2.26 11.43 -17.53
C GLN A 28 1.01 11.93 -16.80
N GLY A 29 1.01 13.22 -16.43
CA GLY A 29 -0.06 13.81 -15.63
C GLY A 29 -1.45 13.65 -16.25
N ASP A 30 -1.57 13.85 -17.56
CA ASP A 30 -2.83 13.72 -18.29
C ASP A 30 -3.40 12.29 -18.28
N ASP A 31 -2.52 11.29 -18.18
CA ASP A 31 -2.90 9.88 -18.16
C ASP A 31 -3.19 9.36 -16.74
N LEU A 32 -2.77 10.08 -15.69
CA LEU A 32 -2.86 9.61 -14.31
C LEU A 32 -4.27 9.18 -13.90
N LYS A 33 -5.28 9.97 -14.26
CA LYS A 33 -6.67 9.63 -13.91
C LYS A 33 -7.10 8.30 -14.55
N LYS A 34 -6.78 8.11 -15.83
CA LYS A 34 -7.11 6.91 -16.60
C LYS A 34 -6.34 5.71 -16.07
N GLU A 35 -5.07 5.89 -15.72
CA GLU A 35 -4.26 4.83 -15.15
C GLU A 35 -4.81 4.39 -13.79
N ILE A 36 -5.21 5.32 -12.91
CA ILE A 36 -5.87 4.97 -11.64
C ILE A 36 -7.18 4.20 -11.87
N ASP A 37 -7.95 4.54 -12.91
CA ASP A 37 -9.17 3.80 -13.28
C ASP A 37 -8.83 2.35 -13.67
N ARG A 38 -7.85 2.15 -14.56
CA ARG A 38 -7.32 0.83 -14.94
C ARG A 38 -6.80 0.06 -13.73
N PHE A 39 -6.04 0.72 -12.87
CA PHE A 39 -5.41 0.17 -11.68
C PHE A 39 -6.44 -0.37 -10.67
N ASN A 40 -7.52 0.39 -10.43
CA ASN A 40 -8.64 -0.05 -9.59
C ASN A 40 -9.38 -1.26 -10.19
N GLN A 41 -9.57 -1.29 -11.51
CA GLN A 41 -10.20 -2.43 -12.19
C GLN A 41 -9.31 -3.68 -12.10
N ALA A 42 -8.01 -3.54 -12.34
CA ALA A 42 -7.04 -4.63 -12.20
C ALA A 42 -7.00 -5.16 -10.76
N PHE A 43 -7.03 -4.27 -9.76
CA PHE A 43 -7.13 -4.66 -8.35
C PHE A 43 -8.38 -5.51 -8.10
N LYS A 44 -9.55 -5.06 -8.58
CA LYS A 44 -10.78 -5.82 -8.46
C LYS A 44 -10.66 -7.20 -9.11
N LYS A 45 -10.15 -7.28 -10.35
CA LYS A 45 -9.92 -8.55 -11.05
C LYS A 45 -9.01 -9.49 -10.25
N LEU A 46 -7.91 -8.98 -9.67
CA LEU A 46 -6.96 -9.76 -8.87
C LEU A 46 -7.63 -10.41 -7.66
N PHE A 47 -8.38 -9.62 -6.89
CA PHE A 47 -9.09 -10.11 -5.69
C PHE A 47 -10.37 -10.89 -6.02
N ASP A 48 -10.83 -10.86 -7.27
CA ASP A 48 -11.93 -11.71 -7.75
C ASP A 48 -11.48 -13.12 -8.16
N ARG A 49 -10.17 -13.37 -8.30
CA ARG A 49 -9.63 -14.69 -8.66
C ARG A 49 -9.91 -15.75 -7.58
N ARG A 50 -10.24 -16.97 -8.02
CA ARG A 50 -10.58 -18.10 -7.14
C ARG A 50 -9.49 -18.44 -6.12
N ASN A 51 -8.24 -18.49 -6.55
CA ASN A 51 -7.11 -18.79 -5.66
C ASN A 51 -6.86 -17.68 -4.62
N VAL A 52 -7.07 -16.41 -5.00
CA VAL A 52 -6.96 -15.26 -4.07
C VAL A 52 -8.12 -15.25 -3.07
N LYS A 53 -9.36 -15.40 -3.53
CA LYS A 53 -10.55 -15.49 -2.66
C LYS A 53 -10.48 -16.63 -1.65
N LYS A 54 -9.84 -17.74 -2.01
CA LYS A 54 -9.68 -18.90 -1.12
C LYS A 54 -8.78 -18.60 0.08
N VAL A 55 -7.87 -17.64 -0.02
CA VAL A 55 -6.83 -17.42 0.99
C VAL A 55 -6.93 -16.06 1.69
N VAL A 56 -7.54 -15.06 1.05
CA VAL A 56 -7.70 -13.70 1.60
C VAL A 56 -9.09 -13.57 2.22
N ASN A 57 -9.14 -13.42 3.54
CA ASN A 57 -10.37 -13.26 4.32
C ASN A 57 -10.80 -11.79 4.47
N GLY A 58 -9.93 -10.85 4.11
CA GLY A 58 -10.21 -9.43 4.12
C GLY A 58 -8.96 -8.63 3.82
N TYR A 59 -9.13 -7.35 3.52
CA TYR A 59 -8.01 -6.45 3.34
C TYR A 59 -8.35 -5.02 3.73
N VAL A 60 -7.33 -4.26 4.08
CA VAL A 60 -7.32 -2.80 3.92
C VAL A 60 -6.38 -2.47 2.77
N ARG A 61 -6.81 -1.58 1.87
CA ARG A 61 -5.97 -1.08 0.77
C ARG A 61 -5.94 0.44 0.81
N LYS A 62 -4.79 1.00 0.47
CA LYS A 62 -4.57 2.43 0.25
C LYS A 62 -4.03 2.68 -1.16
N LEU A 63 -4.71 3.53 -1.92
CA LEU A 63 -4.17 4.13 -3.14
C LEU A 63 -3.23 5.25 -2.76
N GLU A 64 -2.00 5.18 -3.25
CA GLU A 64 -0.99 6.22 -3.14
C GLU A 64 -0.47 6.56 -4.54
N VAL A 65 -0.09 7.81 -4.74
CA VAL A 65 0.51 8.27 -5.99
C VAL A 65 1.70 9.13 -5.62
N THR A 66 2.90 8.74 -6.04
CA THR A 66 4.11 9.54 -5.85
C THR A 66 4.45 10.32 -7.11
N TYR A 67 5.03 11.52 -6.96
CA TYR A 67 5.47 12.37 -8.07
C TYR A 67 6.99 12.43 -8.15
N ASN A 68 7.55 12.20 -9.35
CA ASN A 68 8.98 12.20 -9.59
C ASN A 68 9.51 13.61 -9.90
N GLN A 69 9.90 14.33 -8.83
CA GLN A 69 10.40 15.71 -8.90
C GLN A 69 11.85 15.84 -9.36
N GLU A 70 12.64 14.77 -9.21
CA GLU A 70 14.08 14.80 -9.46
C GLU A 70 14.38 14.82 -10.96
N ARG A 71 14.94 15.93 -11.46
CA ARG A 71 15.29 16.11 -12.87
C ARG A 71 16.51 15.31 -13.29
N PHE A 72 17.47 15.12 -12.38
CA PHE A 72 18.70 14.38 -12.62
C PHE A 72 18.80 13.19 -11.66
N ILE A 73 19.44 12.12 -12.12
CA ILE A 73 19.65 10.91 -11.31
C ILE A 73 20.63 11.25 -10.18
N THR A 74 20.18 11.11 -8.94
CA THR A 74 21.04 11.29 -7.75
C THR A 74 21.76 9.99 -7.40
N ASN A 75 22.85 10.10 -6.63
CA ASN A 75 23.55 8.93 -6.07
C ASN A 75 22.61 7.97 -5.32
N ILE A 76 21.67 8.53 -4.55
CA ILE A 76 20.69 7.76 -3.76
C ILE A 76 19.74 7.01 -4.69
N MET A 77 19.24 7.65 -5.75
CA MET A 77 18.39 6.99 -6.74
C MET A 77 19.14 5.85 -7.42
N HIS A 78 20.37 6.10 -7.87
CA HIS A 78 21.19 5.09 -8.55
C HIS A 78 21.46 3.88 -7.65
N LYS A 79 21.85 4.11 -6.38
CA LYS A 79 22.09 3.02 -5.42
C LYS A 79 20.84 2.19 -5.13
N ARG A 80 19.66 2.81 -5.08
CA ARG A 80 18.40 2.11 -4.78
C ARG A 80 17.88 1.28 -5.94
N ALA A 81 18.14 1.69 -7.18
CA ALA A 81 17.61 1.07 -8.38
C ALA A 81 18.74 0.79 -9.39
N GLN A 82 19.87 0.26 -8.91
CA GLN A 82 21.08 0.08 -9.70
C GLN A 82 20.81 -0.70 -11.00
N ASP A 83 20.20 -1.87 -10.92
CA ASP A 83 19.84 -2.68 -12.09
C ASP A 83 19.00 -1.94 -13.14
N TYR A 84 18.13 -1.02 -12.71
CA TYR A 84 17.26 -0.27 -13.63
C TYR A 84 18.08 0.73 -14.46
N TYR A 85 19.01 1.44 -13.81
CA TYR A 85 19.85 2.46 -14.43
C TYR A 85 20.99 1.82 -15.25
N ASP A 86 21.65 0.79 -14.70
CA ASP A 86 22.74 0.08 -15.37
C ASP A 86 22.27 -0.55 -16.70
N LYS A 87 21.10 -1.21 -16.71
CA LYS A 87 20.51 -1.78 -17.94
C LYS A 87 20.17 -0.74 -19.02
N ARG A 88 20.05 0.52 -18.63
CA ARG A 88 19.73 1.65 -19.53
C ARG A 88 20.95 2.52 -19.82
N ASN A 89 22.12 2.15 -19.31
CA ASN A 89 23.35 2.94 -19.41
C ASN A 89 23.17 4.38 -18.88
N LEU A 90 22.41 4.52 -17.79
CA LEU A 90 22.15 5.79 -17.10
C LEU A 90 23.01 5.88 -15.84
N LYS A 91 23.62 7.03 -15.61
CA LYS A 91 24.51 7.31 -14.48
C LYS A 91 24.02 8.50 -13.66
N GLU A 92 24.61 8.67 -12.48
CA GLU A 92 24.45 9.89 -11.68
C GLU A 92 24.69 11.15 -12.53
N GLY A 93 23.83 12.15 -12.38
CA GLY A 93 23.86 13.39 -13.16
C GLY A 93 23.21 13.31 -14.55
N ASN A 94 22.88 12.11 -15.07
CA ASN A 94 22.07 12.01 -16.29
C ASN A 94 20.62 12.43 -16.02
N HIS A 95 19.89 12.78 -17.08
CA HIS A 95 18.47 13.10 -16.99
C HIS A 95 17.69 11.90 -16.45
N ASN A 96 16.83 12.14 -15.46
CA ASN A 96 15.97 11.10 -14.91
C ASN A 96 14.86 10.77 -15.94
N PRO A 97 14.78 9.55 -16.47
CA PRO A 97 13.74 9.17 -17.44
C PRO A 97 12.33 9.21 -16.86
N ASN A 98 12.19 9.22 -15.52
CA ASN A 98 10.91 9.33 -14.84
C ASN A 98 10.61 10.75 -14.37
N TYR A 99 11.44 11.76 -14.69
CA TYR A 99 11.15 13.14 -14.30
C TYR A 99 9.78 13.59 -14.80
N ASP A 100 9.05 14.31 -13.96
CA ASP A 100 7.70 14.84 -14.24
C ASP A 100 6.65 13.75 -14.53
N THR A 101 6.81 12.58 -13.89
CA THR A 101 5.85 11.48 -13.98
C THR A 101 5.26 11.10 -12.63
N TYR A 102 4.13 10.40 -12.67
CA TYR A 102 3.34 9.98 -11.52
C TYR A 102 3.31 8.46 -11.43
N HIS A 103 3.40 7.94 -10.20
CA HIS A 103 3.48 6.50 -9.94
C HIS A 103 2.37 6.05 -8.99
N PRO A 104 1.22 5.60 -9.53
CA PRO A 104 0.16 5.03 -8.71
C PRO A 104 0.57 3.65 -8.17
N HIS A 105 0.33 3.43 -6.88
CA HIS A 105 0.56 2.15 -6.22
C HIS A 105 -0.45 1.89 -5.10
N PHE A 106 -0.70 0.61 -4.82
CA PHE A 106 -1.51 0.18 -3.69
C PHE A 106 -0.62 -0.39 -2.60
N HIS A 107 -0.80 0.09 -1.38
CA HIS A 107 -0.37 -0.62 -0.18
C HIS A 107 -1.56 -1.36 0.40
N VAL A 108 -1.39 -2.65 0.65
CA VAL A 108 -2.48 -3.54 1.07
C VAL A 108 -2.03 -4.38 2.25
N ILE A 109 -2.87 -4.46 3.28
CA ILE A 109 -2.72 -5.46 4.34
C ILE A 109 -3.82 -6.49 4.14
N LEU A 110 -3.44 -7.75 3.95
CA LEU A 110 -4.32 -8.89 3.75
C LEU A 110 -4.43 -9.67 5.06
N ALA A 111 -5.65 -10.03 5.46
CA ALA A 111 -5.88 -11.04 6.49
C ALA A 111 -5.95 -12.43 5.83
N VAL A 112 -5.14 -13.36 6.32
CA VAL A 112 -5.08 -14.75 5.87
C VAL A 112 -5.07 -15.70 7.07
N ASN A 113 -5.53 -16.94 6.89
CA ASN A 113 -5.46 -17.94 7.96
C ASN A 113 -3.99 -18.21 8.35
N LYS A 114 -3.72 -18.52 9.64
CA LYS A 114 -2.39 -18.95 10.12
C LYS A 114 -1.76 -20.05 9.25
N SER A 115 -2.59 -20.99 8.76
CA SER A 115 -2.16 -22.09 7.88
C SER A 115 -1.57 -21.63 6.55
N TYR A 116 -1.84 -20.41 6.08
CA TYR A 116 -1.35 -19.89 4.80
C TYR A 116 0.17 -20.01 4.65
N PHE A 117 0.92 -19.79 5.74
CA PHE A 117 2.38 -19.83 5.73
C PHE A 117 2.97 -21.23 5.92
N ASN A 118 2.17 -22.19 6.36
CA ASN A 118 2.62 -23.53 6.74
C ASN A 118 2.05 -24.62 5.80
N GLN A 119 0.99 -24.31 5.05
CA GLN A 119 0.33 -25.24 4.13
C GLN A 119 0.61 -24.87 2.67
N GLY A 120 1.52 -25.61 2.04
CA GLY A 120 2.02 -25.31 0.68
C GLY A 120 0.95 -25.24 -0.41
N SER A 121 -0.21 -25.90 -0.25
CA SER A 121 -1.30 -25.88 -1.22
C SER A 121 -2.11 -24.58 -1.24
N GLN A 122 -1.98 -23.73 -0.22
CA GLN A 122 -2.64 -22.43 -0.11
C GLN A 122 -1.68 -21.26 -0.33
N TYR A 123 -0.38 -21.47 -0.09
CA TYR A 123 0.62 -20.41 -0.21
C TYR A 123 0.80 -19.94 -1.67
N ILE A 124 0.58 -18.65 -1.91
CA ILE A 124 0.83 -18.03 -3.22
C ILE A 124 2.20 -17.36 -3.19
N LYS A 125 3.14 -17.89 -3.99
CA LYS A 125 4.49 -17.34 -4.15
C LYS A 125 4.45 -15.94 -4.78
N GLN A 126 5.44 -15.10 -4.47
CA GLN A 126 5.59 -13.76 -5.03
C GLN A 126 5.56 -13.73 -6.56
N SER A 127 6.23 -14.68 -7.23
CA SER A 127 6.19 -14.81 -8.69
C SER A 127 4.78 -14.99 -9.25
N LYS A 128 3.93 -15.75 -8.53
CA LYS A 128 2.53 -15.93 -8.93
C LYS A 128 1.68 -14.69 -8.68
N TRP A 129 1.95 -13.94 -7.61
CA TRP A 129 1.33 -12.62 -7.41
C TRP A 129 1.70 -11.65 -8.54
N LEU A 130 2.97 -11.60 -8.94
CA LEU A 130 3.44 -10.79 -10.06
C LEU A 130 2.77 -11.20 -11.38
N GLU A 131 2.73 -12.50 -11.68
CA GLU A 131 2.06 -13.04 -12.87
C GLU A 131 0.58 -12.63 -12.93
N MET A 132 -0.18 -12.89 -11.85
CA MET A 132 -1.60 -12.51 -11.79
C MET A 132 -1.78 -11.00 -11.90
N TRP A 133 -0.86 -10.21 -11.36
CA TRP A 133 -0.92 -8.76 -11.42
C TRP A 133 -0.71 -8.24 -12.85
N ARG A 134 0.32 -8.73 -13.54
CA ARG A 134 0.57 -8.46 -14.96
C ARG A 134 -0.64 -8.79 -15.83
N GLU A 135 -1.24 -9.96 -15.61
CA GLU A 135 -2.46 -10.38 -16.33
C GLU A 135 -3.66 -9.45 -16.04
N CYS A 136 -3.87 -9.05 -14.78
CA CYS A 136 -4.98 -8.16 -14.42
C CYS A 136 -4.80 -6.75 -14.98
N MET A 137 -3.56 -6.28 -15.02
CA MET A 137 -3.17 -5.01 -15.62
C MET A 137 -3.14 -5.05 -17.14
N ASP A 138 -2.96 -6.24 -17.73
CA ASP A 138 -2.58 -6.41 -19.14
C ASP A 138 -1.28 -5.66 -19.46
N ASP A 139 -0.25 -5.90 -18.65
CA ASP A 139 1.04 -5.21 -18.75
C ASP A 139 2.19 -6.09 -18.26
N MET A 140 2.99 -6.58 -19.21
CA MET A 140 4.16 -7.43 -18.93
C MET A 140 5.40 -6.64 -18.51
N SER A 141 5.40 -5.31 -18.65
CA SER A 141 6.53 -4.44 -18.28
C SER A 141 6.69 -4.30 -16.76
N ILE A 142 5.63 -4.57 -15.98
CA ILE A 142 5.67 -4.55 -14.52
C ILE A 142 6.65 -5.62 -14.04
N THR A 143 7.74 -5.25 -13.37
CA THR A 143 8.82 -6.20 -13.02
C THR A 143 8.70 -6.80 -11.63
N GLN A 144 7.94 -6.18 -10.73
CA GLN A 144 7.94 -6.53 -9.32
C GLN A 144 6.60 -6.27 -8.63
N VAL A 145 6.37 -7.00 -7.56
CA VAL A 145 5.41 -6.72 -6.49
C VAL A 145 6.15 -6.96 -5.18
N ASP A 146 5.89 -6.16 -4.15
CA ASP A 146 6.41 -6.43 -2.80
C ASP A 146 5.37 -7.26 -2.05
N ILE A 147 5.75 -8.42 -1.51
CA ILE A 147 4.87 -9.23 -0.67
C ILE A 147 5.66 -9.81 0.49
N ARG A 148 5.20 -9.54 1.71
CA ARG A 148 5.89 -9.94 2.93
C ARG A 148 4.92 -10.25 4.05
N LYS A 149 5.23 -11.25 4.88
CA LYS A 149 4.51 -11.50 6.13
C LYS A 149 4.73 -10.32 7.07
N VAL A 150 3.66 -9.77 7.63
CA VAL A 150 3.76 -8.84 8.75
C VAL A 150 4.03 -9.68 10.00
N ARG A 151 5.21 -9.53 10.60
CA ARG A 151 5.57 -10.29 11.80
C ARG A 151 4.74 -9.80 12.98
N SER A 152 4.44 -10.68 13.92
CA SER A 152 3.67 -10.38 15.13
C SER A 152 4.43 -9.54 16.17
N SER A 153 5.52 -8.87 15.76
CA SER A 153 6.22 -7.91 16.61
C SER A 153 5.68 -6.52 16.39
N GLU A 154 5.50 -5.77 17.48
CA GLU A 154 4.99 -4.40 17.43
C GLU A 154 5.71 -3.54 16.39
N LYS A 155 7.04 -3.62 16.30
CA LYS A 155 7.82 -2.91 15.29
C LYS A 155 7.40 -3.24 13.85
N SER A 156 7.14 -4.50 13.54
CA SER A 156 6.74 -4.91 12.18
C SER A 156 5.31 -4.52 11.86
N GLU A 157 4.41 -4.63 12.84
CA GLU A 157 3.02 -4.22 12.68
C GLU A 157 2.91 -2.72 12.53
N ASN A 158 3.56 -1.96 13.40
CA ASN A 158 3.66 -0.52 13.30
C ASN A 158 4.27 -0.12 11.96
N GLY A 159 5.29 -0.84 11.46
CA GLY A 159 5.81 -0.63 10.11
C GLY A 159 4.75 -0.76 9.02
N ALA A 160 3.99 -1.86 8.98
CA ALA A 160 2.94 -2.08 7.99
C ALA A 160 1.77 -1.08 8.13
N VAL A 161 1.38 -0.78 9.37
CA VAL A 161 0.36 0.21 9.70
C VAL A 161 0.80 1.59 9.25
N LEU A 162 2.05 1.99 9.51
CA LEU A 162 2.60 3.27 9.09
C LEU A 162 2.59 3.40 7.56
N GLU A 163 2.97 2.37 6.80
CA GLU A 163 2.89 2.43 5.33
C GLU A 163 1.45 2.70 4.83
N VAL A 164 0.46 2.02 5.42
CA VAL A 164 -0.96 2.26 5.08
C VAL A 164 -1.49 3.58 5.67
N ALA A 165 -0.95 4.08 6.78
CA ALA A 165 -1.46 5.23 7.52
C ALA A 165 -0.75 6.57 7.21
N LYS A 166 0.38 6.58 6.48
CA LYS A 166 1.26 7.74 6.22
C LYS A 166 0.62 9.00 5.59
N TYR A 167 -0.71 9.11 5.48
CA TYR A 167 -1.43 10.24 4.85
C TYR A 167 -2.28 11.09 5.78
N SER A 168 -2.08 11.03 7.10
CA SER A 168 -2.27 12.27 7.86
C SER A 168 -1.16 13.29 7.56
N VAL A 169 0.00 12.89 6.99
CA VAL A 169 1.23 13.73 7.07
C VAL A 169 1.96 13.96 5.74
N LYS A 170 1.65 13.28 4.63
CA LYS A 170 2.34 13.52 3.35
C LYS A 170 1.66 14.58 2.48
N SER A 171 1.73 15.83 2.95
CA SER A 171 1.30 17.03 2.23
C SER A 171 2.35 17.57 1.26
N ASN A 172 3.64 17.24 1.44
CA ASN A 172 4.74 17.86 0.68
C ASN A 172 4.75 17.51 -0.82
N GLU A 173 4.28 16.35 -1.23
CA GLU A 173 4.28 15.94 -2.65
C GLU A 173 3.22 16.72 -3.47
N LEU A 174 2.15 17.19 -2.81
CA LEU A 174 1.07 17.97 -3.43
C LEU A 174 1.45 19.44 -3.68
N TYR A 175 2.49 19.96 -3.02
CA TYR A 175 2.91 21.37 -3.12
C TYR A 175 4.12 21.60 -4.03
N ALA A 176 4.44 20.63 -4.90
CA ALA A 176 5.55 20.77 -5.84
C ALA A 176 5.38 21.96 -6.79
N SER A 177 4.16 22.13 -7.30
CA SER A 177 3.72 23.25 -8.13
C SER A 177 2.18 23.28 -8.20
N GLN A 178 1.61 24.39 -8.67
CA GLN A 178 0.17 24.48 -8.94
C GLN A 178 -0.29 23.46 -9.99
N SER A 179 0.50 23.22 -11.04
CA SER A 179 0.15 22.25 -12.10
C SER A 179 0.09 20.82 -11.57
N VAL A 180 1.06 20.44 -10.74
CA VAL A 180 1.11 19.11 -10.10
C VAL A 180 -0.09 18.94 -9.15
N PHE A 181 -0.41 19.96 -8.36
CA PHE A 181 -1.60 19.95 -7.51
C PHE A 181 -2.89 19.74 -8.31
N GLU A 182 -3.06 20.44 -9.43
CA GLU A 182 -4.25 20.29 -10.29
C GLU A 182 -4.37 18.88 -10.87
N ILE A 183 -3.26 18.27 -11.29
CA ILE A 183 -3.21 16.90 -11.77
C ILE A 183 -3.65 15.93 -10.66
N PHE A 184 -3.05 16.02 -9.47
CA PHE A 184 -3.46 15.20 -8.32
C PHE A 184 -4.93 15.40 -7.96
N TYR A 185 -5.40 16.65 -7.91
CA TYR A 185 -6.78 16.98 -7.58
C TYR A 185 -7.74 16.35 -8.59
N ARG A 186 -7.53 16.55 -9.89
CA ARG A 186 -8.37 15.96 -10.94
C ARG A 186 -8.33 14.43 -10.91
N ALA A 187 -7.16 13.87 -10.65
CA ALA A 187 -6.96 12.42 -10.64
C ALA A 187 -7.53 11.74 -9.39
N LEU A 188 -7.53 12.38 -8.22
CA LEU A 188 -7.92 11.76 -6.93
C LEU A 188 -9.28 12.21 -6.41
N LYS A 189 -9.81 13.35 -6.85
CA LYS A 189 -11.10 13.88 -6.39
C LYS A 189 -12.21 12.84 -6.56
N GLY A 190 -12.96 12.62 -5.49
CA GLY A 190 -14.09 11.68 -5.46
C GLY A 190 -13.68 10.20 -5.37
N ARG A 191 -12.38 9.89 -5.28
CA ARG A 191 -11.91 8.50 -5.14
C ARG A 191 -11.76 8.11 -3.68
N GLN A 192 -12.13 6.88 -3.37
CA GLN A 192 -11.85 6.28 -2.07
C GLN A 192 -10.38 5.83 -2.03
N LEU A 193 -9.53 6.63 -1.39
CA LEU A 193 -8.11 6.31 -1.26
C LEU A 193 -7.87 5.16 -0.29
N LEU A 194 -8.64 5.08 0.79
CA LEU A 194 -8.58 3.99 1.76
C LEU A 194 -9.87 3.15 1.66
N THR A 195 -9.73 1.83 1.49
CA THR A 195 -10.88 0.91 1.44
C THR A 195 -10.65 -0.29 2.34
N PHE A 196 -11.70 -0.68 3.07
CA PHE A 196 -11.73 -1.89 3.90
C PHE A 196 -12.68 -2.92 3.28
N ASN A 197 -12.29 -4.20 3.29
CA ASN A 197 -13.06 -5.32 2.76
C ASN A 197 -12.95 -6.56 3.66
N GLY A 198 -13.94 -7.46 3.60
CA GLY A 198 -14.00 -8.68 4.42
C GLY A 198 -13.89 -8.38 5.90
N LEU A 199 -13.06 -9.16 6.61
CA LEU A 199 -12.81 -9.00 8.05
C LEU A 199 -12.47 -7.55 8.44
N PHE A 200 -11.64 -6.86 7.68
CA PHE A 200 -11.31 -5.47 7.99
C PHE A 200 -12.53 -4.54 7.97
N LYS A 201 -13.48 -4.74 7.05
CA LYS A 201 -14.72 -3.95 6.99
C LYS A 201 -15.62 -4.24 8.18
N GLU A 202 -15.70 -5.49 8.61
CA GLU A 202 -16.46 -5.90 9.80
C GLU A 202 -15.87 -5.29 11.06
N TYR A 203 -14.55 -5.39 11.24
CA TYR A 203 -13.87 -4.88 12.44
C TYR A 203 -13.85 -3.35 12.50
N VAL A 204 -13.90 -2.64 11.36
CA VAL A 204 -14.13 -1.18 11.35
C VAL A 204 -15.50 -0.84 11.97
N LYS A 205 -16.54 -1.64 11.75
CA LYS A 205 -17.86 -1.41 12.38
C LYS A 205 -17.77 -1.59 13.89
N LYS A 206 -17.18 -2.72 14.33
CA LYS A 206 -16.94 -3.01 15.75
C LYS A 206 -16.16 -1.91 16.46
N TYR A 207 -15.09 -1.42 15.82
CA TYR A 207 -14.30 -0.30 16.35
C TYR A 207 -15.14 0.95 16.57
N LYS A 208 -16.01 1.30 15.62
CA LYS A 208 -16.90 2.46 15.72
C LYS A 208 -17.99 2.30 16.80
N GLN A 209 -18.29 1.06 17.18
CA GLN A 209 -19.29 0.72 18.20
C GLN A 209 -18.67 0.58 19.60
N GLY A 210 -17.36 0.79 19.77
CA GLY A 210 -16.66 0.64 21.05
C GLY A 210 -16.35 -0.82 21.44
N GLU A 211 -16.74 -1.80 20.62
CA GLU A 211 -16.54 -3.23 20.91
C GLU A 211 -15.06 -3.66 20.97
N LEU A 212 -14.16 -2.80 20.49
CA LEU A 212 -12.71 -3.07 20.44
C LEU A 212 -11.92 -2.21 21.44
N ASP A 213 -12.57 -1.59 22.42
CA ASP A 213 -11.92 -0.66 23.34
C ASP A 213 -10.82 -1.31 24.19
N GLN A 214 -10.97 -2.59 24.53
CA GLN A 214 -9.94 -3.38 25.22
C GLN A 214 -8.60 -3.51 24.45
N TYR A 215 -8.62 -3.26 23.14
CA TYR A 215 -7.43 -3.30 22.28
C TYR A 215 -6.83 -1.91 22.05
N LYS A 216 -7.50 -0.84 22.49
CA LYS A 216 -6.92 0.50 22.43
C LYS A 216 -5.83 0.56 23.50
N LYS A 217 -4.63 0.98 23.12
CA LYS A 217 -3.61 1.33 24.10
C LYS A 217 -4.11 2.56 24.87
N PRO A 218 -3.88 2.65 26.19
CA PRO A 218 -4.04 3.93 26.91
C PRO A 218 -3.24 4.98 26.16
N ASP A 219 -3.83 6.16 25.90
CA ASP A 219 -3.07 7.26 25.32
C ASP A 219 -1.99 7.64 26.35
N GLU A 220 -0.71 7.43 26.03
CA GLU A 220 0.43 7.89 26.84
C GLU A 220 0.48 9.44 26.97
N ASN A 221 -0.47 10.16 26.35
CA ASN A 221 -0.56 11.61 26.31
C ASN A 221 -1.67 12.21 27.21
N GLU A 222 -2.46 11.42 27.95
CA GLU A 222 -3.43 12.00 28.90
C GLU A 222 -2.85 12.22 30.32
N ASP A 223 -1.72 11.58 30.66
CA ASP A 223 -1.11 11.70 32.00
C ASP A 223 -0.15 12.90 32.16
N THR A 224 0.08 13.72 31.12
CA THR A 224 0.95 14.91 31.22
C THR A 224 0.22 16.19 31.62
N CYS A 225 -1.10 16.17 31.86
CA CYS A 225 -1.86 17.38 32.24
C CYS A 225 -2.16 17.50 33.75
N LEU A 226 -1.62 16.62 34.61
CA LEU A 226 -1.90 16.63 36.06
C LEU A 226 -0.70 16.84 36.99
N ILE A 227 0.41 17.41 36.49
CA ILE A 227 1.50 17.86 37.37
C ILE A 227 1.92 19.29 36.99
N GLN A 228 1.05 20.25 37.31
CA GLN A 228 1.47 21.58 37.76
C GLN A 228 0.50 22.03 38.85
N VAL A 229 0.87 21.71 40.10
CA VAL A 229 0.43 22.44 41.31
C VAL A 229 1.66 23.13 41.86
#